data_AF-A0A645FEH0-F1
#
_entry.id   AF-A0A645FEH0-F1
#
_cell.length_a   1.000
_cell.length_b   1.000
_cell.length_c   1.000
_cell.angle_alpha   90.00
_cell.angle_beta   90.00
_cell.angle_gamma   90.00
#
_symmetry.space_group_name_H-M   'P 1'
#
loop_
_entity.id
_entity.type
_entity.pdbx_description
1 polymer ?
#
loop_
_entity_poly.entity_id
_entity_poly.type
_entity_poly.pdbx_seq_one_letter_code
_entity_poly.pdbx_strand_id
1 'polypeptide(L)'
;MDRVFYADLLGKGNRFYLKPAAAITTARRAGATATLDQLNKYFSLMQMPIVTSQYWNLVHGASDGQVEQDAEGLQTMRTLARNMAFILKCKQVALEHGVRMPEREATMFTNFVR
;
A
#
# COMPACT_ATOMS: atom_id res chain seq x y z
N MET A 1 9.15 -8.15 5.48
CA MET A 1 9.24 -6.72 5.09
C MET A 1 10.03 -5.89 6.10
N ASP A 2 10.08 -6.28 7.37
CA ASP A 2 10.77 -5.53 8.45
C ASP A 2 12.13 -4.95 8.06
N ARG A 3 13.05 -5.75 7.51
CA ARG A 3 14.42 -5.29 7.23
C ARG A 3 14.47 -4.07 6.31
N VAL A 4 13.71 -4.04 5.21
CA VAL A 4 13.78 -2.94 4.24
C VAL A 4 13.15 -1.66 4.81
N PHE A 5 12.03 -1.81 5.52
CA PHE A 5 11.33 -0.68 6.13
C PHE A 5 12.08 -0.11 7.33
N TYR A 6 12.63 -0.96 8.18
CA TYR A 6 13.46 -0.57 9.32
C TYR A 6 14.74 0.14 8.88
N ALA A 7 15.43 -0.41 7.86
CA ALA A 7 16.63 0.21 7.32
C ALA A 7 16.36 1.59 6.70
N ASP A 8 15.25 1.77 5.99
CA ASP A 8 14.90 3.09 5.44
C ASP A 8 14.49 4.09 6.53
N LEU A 9 13.71 3.64 7.51
CA LEU A 9 13.21 4.45 8.62
C LEU A 9 14.37 4.97 9.49
N LEU A 10 15.27 4.08 9.93
CA LEU A 10 16.41 4.46 10.76
C LEU A 10 17.55 5.08 9.96
N GLY A 11 17.74 4.66 8.71
CA GLY A 11 18.72 5.22 7.79
C GLY A 11 18.32 6.58 7.22
N LYS A 12 17.16 7.13 7.58
CA LYS A 12 16.63 8.43 7.11
C LYS A 12 16.58 8.56 5.59
N GLY A 13 16.35 7.46 4.90
CA GLY A 13 16.44 7.38 3.44
C GLY A 13 15.25 7.95 2.69
N ASN A 14 14.08 8.01 3.33
CA ASN A 14 12.82 8.51 2.76
C ASN A 14 12.45 7.84 1.42
N ARG A 15 12.90 6.60 1.18
CA ARG A 15 12.68 5.93 -0.11
C ARG A 15 11.22 5.58 -0.33
N PHE A 16 10.42 5.52 0.72
CA PHE A 16 9.00 5.16 0.65
C PHE A 16 8.05 6.36 0.77
N TYR A 17 8.56 7.52 1.20
CA TYR A 17 7.74 8.69 1.50
C TYR A 17 6.85 9.11 0.32
N LEU A 18 5.53 9.17 0.56
CA LEU A 18 4.49 9.51 -0.41
C LEU A 18 4.53 8.69 -1.71
N LYS A 19 5.15 7.50 -1.69
CA LYS A 19 5.05 6.56 -2.82
C LYS A 19 3.77 5.75 -2.65
N PRO A 20 2.85 5.77 -3.64
CA PRO A 20 1.64 4.96 -3.54
C PRO A 20 2.01 3.48 -3.52
N ALA A 21 1.28 2.70 -2.72
CA ALA A 21 1.47 1.26 -2.60
C ALA A 21 0.13 0.53 -2.50
N ALA A 22 0.11 -0.73 -2.90
CA ALA A 22 -1.00 -1.64 -2.67
C ALA A 22 -0.44 -3.00 -2.27
N ALA A 23 -0.97 -3.57 -1.19
CA ALA A 23 -0.82 -4.99 -0.90
C ALA A 23 -1.96 -5.75 -1.58
N ILE A 24 -1.65 -6.95 -2.04
CA ILE A 24 -2.60 -7.94 -2.52
C ILE A 24 -2.33 -9.21 -1.73
N THR A 25 -3.37 -9.88 -1.27
CA THR A 25 -3.22 -11.18 -0.61
C THR A 25 -4.08 -12.22 -1.29
N THR A 26 -3.63 -13.48 -1.17
CA THR A 26 -4.38 -14.62 -1.67
C THR A 26 -4.37 -15.75 -0.66
N ALA A 27 -5.45 -16.50 -0.61
CA ALA A 27 -5.57 -17.69 0.21
C ALA A 27 -6.57 -18.68 -0.41
N ARG A 28 -6.41 -19.96 -0.06
CA ARG A 28 -7.42 -21.00 -0.33
C ARG A 28 -8.66 -20.88 0.57
N ARG A 29 -8.49 -20.33 1.79
CA ARG A 29 -9.52 -20.20 2.83
C ARG A 29 -9.29 -18.89 3.60
N ALA A 30 -9.60 -18.85 4.89
CA ALA A 30 -9.43 -17.68 5.75
C ALA A 30 -7.96 -17.27 5.96
N GLY A 31 -7.76 -16.03 6.40
CA GLY A 31 -6.45 -15.46 6.76
C GLY A 31 -6.04 -14.27 5.90
N ALA A 32 -6.59 -14.15 4.69
CA ALA A 32 -6.21 -13.11 3.73
C ALA A 32 -6.38 -11.68 4.28
N THR A 33 -7.47 -11.41 5.00
CA THR A 33 -7.74 -10.09 5.62
C THR A 33 -6.72 -9.74 6.71
N ALA A 34 -6.45 -10.67 7.63
CA ALA A 34 -5.46 -10.46 8.69
C ALA A 34 -4.05 -10.21 8.12
N THR A 35 -3.68 -10.94 7.05
CA THR A 35 -2.43 -10.69 6.33
C THR A 35 -2.45 -9.30 5.69
N LEU A 36 -3.53 -8.92 4.99
CA LEU A 36 -3.66 -7.61 4.35
C LEU A 36 -3.51 -6.47 5.38
N ASP A 37 -4.15 -6.60 6.53
CA ASP A 37 -4.06 -5.63 7.63
C ASP A 37 -2.63 -5.50 8.16
N GLN A 38 -1.91 -6.61 8.31
CA GLN A 38 -0.50 -6.59 8.71
C GLN A 38 0.40 -5.92 7.66
N LEU A 39 0.19 -6.20 6.37
CA LEU A 39 0.97 -5.58 5.29
C LEU A 39 0.74 -4.06 5.24
N ASN A 40 -0.51 -3.61 5.41
CA ASN A 40 -0.86 -2.20 5.38
C ASN A 40 -0.19 -1.37 6.49
N LYS A 41 0.14 -1.98 7.64
CA LYS A 41 0.87 -1.29 8.73
C LYS A 41 2.22 -0.72 8.24
N TYR A 42 2.93 -1.44 7.37
CA TYR A 42 4.21 -0.97 6.85
C TYR A 42 4.04 0.26 5.96
N PHE A 43 3.03 0.26 5.09
CA PHE A 43 2.73 1.38 4.20
C PHE A 43 2.33 2.63 5.00
N SER A 44 1.46 2.45 5.99
CA SER A 44 1.05 3.53 6.88
C SER A 44 2.22 4.10 7.69
N LEU A 45 3.09 3.24 8.23
CA LEU A 45 4.28 3.67 8.99
C LEU A 45 5.21 4.56 8.16
N MET A 46 5.32 4.28 6.86
CA MET A 46 6.18 5.03 5.94
C MET A 46 5.50 6.19 5.21
N GLN A 47 4.27 6.54 5.58
CA GLN A 47 3.49 7.59 4.90
C GLN A 47 3.29 7.31 3.41
N MET A 48 3.06 6.04 3.07
CA MET A 48 2.71 5.62 1.71
C MET A 48 1.20 5.71 1.52
N PRO A 49 0.69 6.42 0.49
CA PRO A 49 -0.72 6.37 0.14
C PRO A 49 -1.12 4.95 -0.25
N ILE A 50 -2.01 4.34 0.55
CA ILE A 50 -2.50 3.00 0.29
C ILE A 50 -3.58 3.07 -0.78
N VAL A 51 -3.33 2.44 -1.92
CA VAL A 51 -4.27 2.36 -3.03
C VAL A 51 -5.19 1.16 -2.82
N THR A 52 -6.48 1.45 -2.79
CA THR A 52 -7.54 0.46 -2.61
C THR A 52 -8.26 0.18 -3.92
N SER A 53 -8.95 -0.95 -3.95
CA SER A 53 -9.88 -1.30 -5.02
C SER A 53 -11.33 -1.03 -4.61
N GLN A 54 -12.28 -1.51 -5.42
CA GLN A 54 -13.72 -1.55 -5.12
C GLN A 54 -14.09 -2.49 -3.97
N TYR A 55 -13.16 -3.33 -3.53
CA TYR A 55 -13.24 -4.16 -2.33
C TYR A 55 -11.84 -4.35 -1.74
N TRP A 56 -11.70 -5.11 -0.66
CA TRP A 56 -10.38 -5.47 -0.13
C TRP A 56 -9.54 -6.16 -1.21
N ASN A 57 -8.25 -5.82 -1.29
CA ASN A 57 -7.32 -6.30 -2.32
C ASN A 57 -6.98 -7.79 -2.12
N LEU A 58 -7.97 -8.65 -2.33
CA LEU A 58 -7.95 -10.08 -2.06
C LEU A 58 -8.33 -10.85 -3.33
N VAL A 59 -7.73 -12.03 -3.50
CA VAL A 59 -8.16 -13.03 -4.49
C VAL A 59 -8.06 -14.43 -3.89
N HIS A 60 -8.89 -15.37 -4.31
CA HIS A 60 -8.88 -16.73 -3.77
C HIS A 60 -8.32 -17.74 -4.77
N GLY A 61 -7.42 -18.60 -4.28
CA GLY A 61 -6.79 -19.67 -5.05
C GLY A 61 -5.81 -20.47 -4.21
N ALA A 62 -5.83 -21.80 -4.37
CA ALA A 62 -4.90 -22.73 -3.70
C ALA A 62 -3.74 -23.17 -4.59
N SER A 63 -3.94 -23.11 -5.90
CA SER A 63 -3.03 -23.64 -6.91
C SER A 63 -3.06 -22.74 -8.14
N ASP A 64 -2.04 -22.90 -8.98
CA ASP A 64 -1.87 -22.12 -10.20
C ASP A 64 -3.15 -22.17 -11.06
N GLY A 65 -3.54 -21.00 -11.59
CA GLY A 65 -4.77 -20.85 -12.38
C GLY A 65 -6.08 -20.77 -11.59
N GLN A 66 -6.13 -21.16 -10.31
CA GLN A 66 -7.40 -21.10 -9.55
C GLN A 66 -7.88 -19.67 -9.30
N VAL A 67 -6.96 -18.70 -9.17
CA VAL A 67 -7.31 -17.28 -9.07
C VAL A 67 -8.06 -16.79 -10.30
N GLU A 68 -7.88 -17.42 -11.47
CA GLU A 68 -8.60 -17.02 -12.69
C GLU A 68 -10.10 -17.32 -12.61
N GLN A 69 -10.49 -18.24 -11.72
CA GLN A 69 -11.89 -18.61 -11.47
C GLN A 69 -12.57 -17.67 -10.47
N ASP A 70 -11.80 -16.86 -9.72
CA ASP A 70 -12.31 -15.82 -8.84
C ASP A 70 -12.67 -14.57 -9.64
N ALA A 71 -13.83 -14.58 -10.29
CA ALA A 71 -14.26 -13.50 -11.18
C ALA A 71 -14.35 -12.14 -10.47
N GLU A 72 -14.80 -12.11 -9.21
CA GLU A 72 -14.90 -10.91 -8.39
C GLU A 72 -13.52 -10.44 -7.91
N GLY A 73 -12.66 -11.36 -7.48
CA GLY A 73 -11.26 -11.08 -7.16
C GLY A 73 -10.51 -10.48 -8.36
N LEU A 74 -10.69 -11.05 -9.56
CA LEU A 74 -10.12 -10.49 -10.78
C LEU A 74 -10.68 -9.10 -11.12
N GLN A 75 -11.96 -8.85 -10.86
CA GLN A 75 -12.54 -7.51 -11.02
C GLN A 75 -11.87 -6.52 -10.05
N THR A 76 -11.68 -6.94 -8.81
CA THR A 76 -10.95 -6.21 -7.78
C THR A 76 -9.52 -5.91 -8.23
N MET A 77 -8.81 -6.85 -8.84
CA MET A 77 -7.44 -6.62 -9.36
C MET A 77 -7.41 -5.61 -10.51
N ARG A 78 -8.35 -5.71 -11.46
CA ARG A 78 -8.46 -4.74 -12.57
C ARG A 78 -8.77 -3.34 -12.07
N THR A 79 -9.67 -3.21 -11.10
CA THR A 79 -10.00 -1.90 -10.50
C THR A 79 -8.82 -1.34 -9.70
N LEU A 80 -8.10 -2.17 -8.95
CA LEU A 80 -6.90 -1.77 -8.23
C LEU A 80 -5.83 -1.21 -9.19
N ALA A 81 -5.59 -1.92 -10.30
CA ALA A 81 -4.61 -1.49 -11.30
C ALA A 81 -4.97 -0.13 -11.91
N ARG A 82 -6.26 0.10 -12.22
CA ARG A 82 -6.75 1.40 -12.73
C ARG A 82 -6.57 2.51 -11.70
N ASN A 83 -6.92 2.25 -10.44
CA ASN A 83 -6.76 3.22 -9.35
C ASN A 83 -5.28 3.57 -9.11
N MET A 84 -4.39 2.58 -9.11
CA MET A 84 -2.94 2.78 -8.98
C MET A 84 -2.40 3.60 -10.15
N ALA A 85 -2.76 3.25 -11.39
CA ALA A 85 -2.34 3.98 -12.58
C ALA A 85 -2.82 5.45 -12.54
N PHE A 86 -4.04 5.69 -12.09
CA PHE A 86 -4.57 7.04 -11.91
C PHE A 86 -3.75 7.83 -10.87
N ILE A 87 -3.50 7.27 -9.68
CA ILE A 87 -2.75 7.96 -8.63
C ILE A 87 -1.31 8.28 -9.06
N LEU A 88 -0.65 7.35 -9.76
CA LEU A 88 0.68 7.58 -10.32
C LEU A 88 0.68 8.76 -11.31
N LYS A 89 -0.31 8.80 -12.22
CA LYS A 89 -0.47 9.91 -13.17
C LYS A 89 -0.79 11.23 -12.46
N CYS A 90 -1.67 11.22 -11.46
CA CYS A 90 -1.99 12.41 -10.67
C CYS A 90 -0.74 12.98 -9.98
N LYS A 91 0.08 12.11 -9.37
CA LYS A 91 1.34 12.53 -8.75
C LYS A 91 2.30 13.12 -9.79
N GLN A 92 2.44 12.48 -10.95
CA GLN A 92 3.28 13.00 -12.03
C GLN A 92 2.82 14.39 -12.49
N VAL A 93 1.54 14.53 -12.85
CA VAL A 93 0.95 15.80 -13.30
C VAL A 93 1.11 16.88 -12.24
N ALA A 94 0.85 16.57 -10.97
CA ALA A 94 1.01 17.51 -9.86
C ALA A 94 2.45 18.05 -9.77
N LEU A 95 3.46 17.16 -9.86
CA LEU A 95 4.86 17.57 -9.83
C LEU A 95 5.26 18.39 -11.06
N GLU A 96 4.80 18.02 -12.25
CA GLU A 96 5.04 18.76 -13.50
C GLU A 96 4.40 20.17 -13.48
N HIS A 97 3.27 20.34 -12.80
CA HIS A 97 2.56 21.62 -12.67
C HIS A 97 2.92 22.39 -11.39
N GLY A 98 4.04 22.03 -10.74
CA GLY A 98 4.60 22.81 -9.64
C GLY A 98 3.93 22.59 -8.27
N VAL A 99 3.07 21.58 -8.12
CA VAL A 99 2.59 21.15 -6.79
C VAL A 99 3.78 20.52 -6.06
N ARG A 100 4.25 21.23 -5.03
CA ARG A 100 5.41 20.79 -4.25
C ARG A 100 5.02 19.63 -3.33
N MET A 101 6.01 18.80 -3.02
CA MET A 101 5.88 17.85 -1.91
C MET A 101 5.61 18.62 -0.60
N PRO A 102 4.76 18.09 0.29
CA PRO A 102 4.44 18.78 1.53
C PRO A 102 5.68 18.90 2.42
N GLU A 103 5.71 19.97 3.21
CA GLU A 103 6.73 20.16 4.24
C GLU A 103 6.61 19.07 5.31
N ARG A 104 7.75 18.55 5.76
CA ARG A 104 7.78 17.49 6.77
C ARG A 104 7.84 18.09 8.16
N GLU A 105 6.90 17.70 9.00
CA GLU A 105 6.91 18.04 10.41
C GLU A 105 8.03 17.31 11.17
N ALA A 106 8.67 18.01 12.10
CA ALA A 106 9.65 17.43 13.00
C ALA A 106 8.96 16.42 13.94
N THR A 107 9.54 15.23 14.07
CA THR A 107 8.98 14.20 14.96
C THR A 107 9.09 14.62 16.42
N MET A 108 7.94 14.68 17.11
CA MET A 108 7.86 14.89 18.55
C MET A 108 7.64 13.56 19.26
N PHE A 109 8.54 13.18 20.17
CA PHE A 109 8.38 12.00 21.03
C PHE A 109 7.85 12.43 22.38
N THR A 110 6.73 11.81 22.80
CA THR A 110 6.16 12.01 24.14
C THR A 110 5.80 10.65 24.74
N ASN A 111 5.94 10.52 26.05
CA ASN A 111 5.41 9.37 26.77
C ASN A 111 3.91 9.59 27.03
N PHE A 112 3.09 8.55 26.89
CA PHE A 112 1.66 8.60 27.21
C PHE A 112 1.39 8.72 28.71
N VAL A 113 2.39 8.38 29.53
CA VAL A 113 2.37 8.57 30.99
C VAL A 113 3.07 9.89 31.31
N ARG A 114 2.38 10.73 32.07
CA ARG A 114 2.91 11.96 32.68
C ARG A 114 3.08 11.76 34.18
#